data_AF-A0A165E9N9-F1
#
_entry.id   AF-A0A165E9N9-F1
#
_cell.length_a   1.000
_cell.length_b   1.000
_cell.length_c   1.000
_cell.angle_alpha   90.00
_cell.angle_beta   90.00
_cell.angle_gamma   90.00
#
_symmetry.space_group_name_H-M   'P 1'
#
loop_
_entity.id
_entity.type
_entity.pdbx_description
1 polymer ?
#
loop_
_entity_poly.entity_id
_entity_poly.type
_entity_poly.pdbx_seq_one_letter_code
_entity_poly.pdbx_strand_id
1 'polypeptide(L)'
;MSPSESPPSSSSDNADSDAAHQPISRVPSFMQIPFAPKRAVASFENLVVLANYEERLREARRIVWRDRGEKPADLSDLWECLEHAGRGGMRAGWLGFSIRAGVNLILLMTRIKKIPRKYRFALVRRAAFGEDSVRFAAMLGSFVAIYKLVLNALPILLPFPPPNLPTHRSTSHTRSRSLFRASLRASSHPSDSPFQPDDGDLAVDVDGVKAGKRRGSRHARLSASAQAHQVWVRKQTRRWYSILAGSLAGGFAVLFEKRGRRAAIGQQMFVRGLQGSFNSFSSKHGVSIPNGDVLVFSLCCAQIMYAWFVRPETLPRSYDTWIATASKVYRETLSIQRDMVRDGTFKIKEMQALVAKKDTTPFNRTDMLVRIARASLPPPQQSFGSPFVPCSALHPWFDSCTITQLDRFVSVFRWMLPIYGALHLIPMLLFRRARVWREPMHMLLRAGWGTVRSSAFLGVFVFIYQSLFCLKHNLYEDLTALRTDAARASTHPFLAALARALPQPLVDSLVARRAYYVLGLAAGLSLFVEDKHRREELAMYVLPKSLESAWLMARGRGWVMHTGQWGEVLLTAVGMGMVMVRWVSGTSGR
;
A
#
# COMPACT_ATOMS: atom_id res chain seq x y z
N MET A 1 -46.19 6.02 -72.76
CA MET A 1 -44.87 6.40 -73.29
C MET A 1 -43.87 5.37 -72.79
N SER A 2 -43.50 4.43 -73.64
CA SER A 2 -42.39 3.48 -73.42
C SER A 2 -41.08 4.13 -73.93
N PRO A 3 -39.87 3.52 -73.82
CA PRO A 3 -39.39 2.39 -73.01
C PRO A 3 -37.95 2.60 -72.41
N SER A 4 -37.50 1.70 -71.51
CA SER A 4 -36.21 0.96 -71.55
C SER A 4 -35.92 0.33 -70.17
N GLU A 5 -36.09 -0.99 -70.04
CA GLU A 5 -35.10 -2.09 -70.18
C GLU A 5 -34.49 -2.56 -68.85
N SER A 6 -35.03 -3.69 -68.37
CA SER A 6 -34.45 -4.92 -67.80
C SER A 6 -33.23 -4.96 -66.82
N PRO A 7 -33.15 -6.03 -66.00
CA PRO A 7 -32.42 -6.13 -64.71
C PRO A 7 -31.19 -7.07 -64.86
N PRO A 8 -30.71 -7.88 -63.87
CA PRO A 8 -30.82 -7.94 -62.41
C PRO A 8 -29.46 -8.15 -61.69
N SER A 9 -29.47 -8.40 -60.37
CA SER A 9 -28.81 -9.57 -59.72
C SER A 9 -27.99 -9.31 -58.44
N SER A 10 -28.17 -10.27 -57.52
CA SER A 10 -27.42 -10.64 -56.32
C SER A 10 -28.00 -10.12 -54.99
N SER A 11 -28.90 -10.88 -54.36
CA SER A 11 -28.64 -12.05 -53.46
C SER A 11 -27.81 -11.62 -52.25
N SER A 12 -28.16 -11.89 -51.00
CA SER A 12 -29.19 -12.73 -50.40
C SER A 12 -29.02 -12.55 -48.88
N ASP A 13 -30.15 -12.51 -48.19
CA ASP A 13 -30.41 -13.13 -46.89
C ASP A 13 -29.57 -12.74 -45.67
N ASN A 14 -30.21 -11.90 -44.86
CA ASN A 14 -30.28 -12.07 -43.42
C ASN A 14 -30.86 -13.46 -43.06
N ALA A 15 -30.21 -14.21 -42.18
CA ALA A 15 -30.83 -14.82 -40.99
C ALA A 15 -29.80 -15.62 -40.15
N ASP A 16 -29.70 -15.21 -38.89
CA ASP A 16 -29.52 -16.00 -37.67
C ASP A 16 -28.34 -17.00 -37.50
N SER A 17 -27.46 -16.72 -36.54
CA SER A 17 -27.60 -17.24 -35.16
C SER A 17 -26.31 -17.11 -34.33
N ASP A 18 -26.49 -16.60 -33.10
CA ASP A 18 -25.79 -16.87 -31.85
C ASP A 18 -24.29 -17.25 -31.81
N ALA A 19 -23.48 -16.35 -31.23
CA ALA A 19 -22.33 -16.74 -30.40
C ALA A 19 -21.92 -15.65 -29.38
N ALA A 20 -22.49 -15.76 -28.17
CA ALA A 20 -21.87 -15.50 -26.86
C ALA A 20 -20.81 -14.37 -26.73
N HIS A 21 -21.25 -13.21 -26.24
CA HIS A 21 -20.36 -12.20 -25.65
C HIS A 21 -19.71 -12.71 -24.35
N GLN A 22 -18.42 -13.04 -24.40
CA GLN A 22 -17.60 -13.23 -23.20
C GLN A 22 -17.07 -11.88 -22.68
N PRO A 23 -17.34 -11.48 -21.42
CA PRO A 23 -16.70 -10.31 -20.83
C PRO A 23 -15.26 -10.64 -20.40
N ILE A 24 -14.28 -10.04 -21.08
CA ILE A 24 -12.85 -10.15 -20.70
C ILE A 24 -12.65 -9.54 -19.31
N SER A 25 -12.32 -10.39 -18.35
CA SER A 25 -12.07 -10.05 -16.96
C SER A 25 -10.79 -9.22 -16.81
N ARG A 26 -10.90 -8.09 -16.08
CA ARG A 26 -9.76 -7.26 -15.71
C ARG A 26 -9.02 -7.87 -14.53
N VAL A 27 -7.78 -8.31 -14.75
CA VAL A 27 -6.82 -8.65 -13.69
C VAL A 27 -6.27 -7.36 -13.07
N PRO A 28 -6.22 -7.21 -11.73
CA PRO A 28 -5.66 -6.03 -11.10
C PRO A 28 -4.13 -6.01 -11.21
N SER A 29 -3.59 -4.86 -11.60
CA SER A 29 -2.15 -4.59 -11.73
C SER A 29 -1.51 -4.38 -10.35
N PHE A 30 -0.71 -5.34 -9.90
CA PHE A 30 0.15 -5.20 -8.72
C PHE A 30 1.55 -4.76 -9.18
N MET A 31 1.86 -3.47 -9.07
CA MET A 31 3.23 -2.94 -9.19
C MET A 31 3.44 -1.80 -8.21
N GLN A 32 4.29 -2.02 -7.21
CA GLN A 32 5.07 -0.97 -6.54
C GLN A 32 6.50 -1.50 -6.40
N ILE A 33 7.41 -0.94 -7.21
CA ILE A 33 8.85 -1.24 -7.20
C ILE A 33 9.55 0.01 -6.64
N PRO A 34 10.34 -0.06 -5.55
CA PRO A 34 11.14 1.05 -5.09
C PRO A 34 12.50 1.08 -5.82
N PHE A 35 12.81 2.22 -6.42
CA PHE A 35 14.07 2.52 -7.12
C PHE A 35 15.21 2.87 -6.16
N ALA A 36 16.35 2.19 -6.25
CA ALA A 36 17.69 2.73 -5.92
C ALA A 36 18.80 1.77 -6.38
N PRO A 37 19.85 2.23 -7.09
CA PRO A 37 21.05 1.41 -7.33
C PRO A 37 22.33 2.02 -6.70
N LYS A 38 23.21 1.17 -6.13
CA LYS A 38 24.64 1.46 -5.92
C LYS A 38 25.54 0.22 -6.09
N ARG A 39 26.48 0.36 -7.05
CA ARG A 39 27.94 0.00 -7.16
C ARG A 39 28.47 -1.45 -7.01
N ALA A 40 29.30 -1.90 -7.98
CA ALA A 40 30.80 -1.84 -7.97
C ALA A 40 31.52 -2.64 -9.12
N VAL A 41 32.37 -1.95 -9.94
CA VAL A 41 33.81 -2.15 -10.38
C VAL A 41 34.34 -3.59 -10.72
N ALA A 42 35.24 -3.94 -11.69
CA ALA A 42 36.22 -3.26 -12.59
C ALA A 42 36.63 -4.10 -13.85
N SER A 43 36.97 -3.42 -14.96
CA SER A 43 38.12 -3.66 -15.89
C SER A 43 38.43 -2.33 -16.62
N PHE A 44 39.60 -2.13 -17.24
CA PHE A 44 40.03 -0.80 -17.74
C PHE A 44 39.16 -0.26 -18.90
N GLU A 45 38.62 -1.12 -19.76
CA GLU A 45 37.59 -0.73 -20.75
C GLU A 45 36.23 -0.47 -20.09
N ASN A 46 35.95 -1.15 -18.98
CA ASN A 46 34.77 -0.93 -18.15
C ASN A 46 34.81 0.42 -17.44
N LEU A 47 35.98 1.05 -17.26
CA LEU A 47 36.12 2.36 -16.61
C LEU A 47 35.57 3.50 -17.46
N VAL A 48 35.80 3.47 -18.78
CA VAL A 48 35.19 4.43 -19.72
C VAL A 48 33.69 4.20 -19.83
N VAL A 49 33.25 2.94 -19.85
CA VAL A 49 31.83 2.58 -19.85
C VAL A 49 31.15 2.94 -18.52
N LEU A 50 31.82 2.75 -17.38
CA LEU A 50 31.34 3.17 -16.05
C LEU A 50 31.34 4.68 -15.89
N ALA A 51 32.32 5.40 -16.43
CA ALA A 51 32.35 6.85 -16.42
C ALA A 51 31.16 7.40 -17.24
N ASN A 52 30.96 6.89 -18.46
CA ASN A 52 29.81 7.23 -19.30
C ASN A 52 28.46 6.80 -18.68
N TYR A 53 28.42 5.69 -17.95
CA TYR A 53 27.21 5.22 -17.26
C TYR A 53 26.93 6.02 -16.00
N GLU A 54 27.95 6.36 -15.21
CA GLU A 54 27.83 7.28 -14.08
C GLU A 54 27.47 8.69 -14.53
N GLU A 55 27.98 9.15 -15.67
CA GLU A 55 27.59 10.42 -16.29
C GLU A 55 26.14 10.40 -16.76
N ARG A 56 25.72 9.38 -17.51
CA ARG A 56 24.29 9.23 -17.88
C ARG A 56 23.39 9.10 -16.67
N LEU A 57 23.83 8.45 -15.59
CA LEU A 57 23.09 8.38 -14.33
C LEU A 57 23.11 9.71 -13.57
N ARG A 58 24.17 10.52 -13.68
CA ARG A 58 24.24 11.88 -13.12
C ARG A 58 23.35 12.83 -13.93
N GLU A 59 23.33 12.73 -15.24
CA GLU A 59 22.43 13.46 -16.14
C GLU A 59 20.97 13.07 -15.92
N ALA A 60 20.67 11.76 -15.88
CA ALA A 60 19.35 11.26 -15.51
C ALA A 60 18.96 11.67 -14.08
N ARG A 61 19.92 11.74 -13.15
CA ARG A 61 19.71 12.28 -11.81
C ARG A 61 19.42 13.78 -11.87
N ARG A 62 20.12 14.57 -12.69
CA ARG A 62 19.88 16.02 -12.89
C ARG A 62 18.51 16.30 -13.50
N ILE A 63 17.99 15.39 -14.33
CA ILE A 63 16.63 15.47 -14.89
C ILE A 63 15.55 15.37 -13.78
N VAL A 64 15.80 14.59 -12.72
CA VAL A 64 14.80 14.30 -11.68
C VAL A 64 15.07 15.05 -10.36
N TRP A 65 16.33 15.33 -10.03
CA TRP A 65 16.79 15.84 -8.76
C TRP A 65 17.71 17.04 -8.93
N ARG A 66 17.51 18.05 -8.07
CA ARG A 66 18.38 19.23 -7.97
C ARG A 66 19.76 18.84 -7.43
N ASP A 67 20.83 19.41 -7.99
CA ASP A 67 22.19 19.17 -7.48
C ASP A 67 22.32 19.75 -6.06
N ARG A 68 22.98 18.99 -5.16
CA ARG A 68 23.19 19.40 -3.76
C ARG A 68 24.06 20.66 -3.74
N GLY A 69 23.47 21.79 -3.34
CA GLY A 69 24.16 23.08 -3.23
C GLY A 69 23.70 24.15 -4.23
N GLU A 70 22.88 23.79 -5.22
CA GLU A 70 22.24 24.79 -6.09
C GLU A 70 21.32 25.70 -5.25
N LYS A 71 21.30 27.01 -5.50
CA LYS A 71 20.40 27.88 -4.73
C LYS A 71 18.95 27.59 -5.16
N PRO A 72 17.99 27.54 -4.23
CA PRO A 72 16.57 27.56 -4.61
C PRO A 72 16.32 28.75 -5.56
N ALA A 73 15.40 28.59 -6.51
CA ALA A 73 15.00 29.71 -7.35
C ALA A 73 14.45 30.82 -6.43
N ASP A 74 15.19 31.93 -6.33
CA ASP A 74 14.75 33.12 -5.61
C ASP A 74 13.84 33.89 -6.58
N LEU A 75 12.55 33.56 -6.53
CA LEU A 75 11.52 34.18 -7.36
C LEU A 75 10.98 35.41 -6.61
N SER A 76 11.07 36.59 -7.21
CA SER A 76 10.53 37.84 -6.65
C SER A 76 9.16 38.18 -7.21
N ASP A 77 8.90 37.78 -8.46
CA ASP A 77 7.67 38.16 -9.17
C ASP A 77 6.71 36.98 -9.38
N LEU A 78 5.40 37.29 -9.41
CA LEU A 78 4.36 36.30 -9.72
C LEU A 78 4.50 35.75 -11.14
N TRP A 79 4.97 36.56 -12.08
CA TRP A 79 5.21 36.13 -13.46
C TRP A 79 6.36 35.12 -13.56
N GLU A 80 7.46 35.38 -12.86
CA GLU A 80 8.57 34.42 -12.75
C GLU A 80 8.13 33.12 -12.08
N CYS A 81 7.25 33.21 -11.06
CA CYS A 81 6.64 32.03 -10.45
C CYS A 81 5.82 31.22 -11.45
N LEU A 82 5.04 31.89 -12.31
CA LEU A 82 4.26 31.25 -13.36
C LEU A 82 5.16 30.59 -14.41
N GLU A 83 6.21 31.26 -14.85
CA GLU A 83 7.16 30.72 -15.83
C GLU A 83 7.93 29.51 -15.26
N HIS A 84 8.38 29.61 -14.00
CA HIS A 84 9.02 28.51 -13.28
C HIS A 84 8.09 27.31 -13.11
N ALA A 85 6.83 27.56 -12.76
CA ALA A 85 5.79 26.56 -12.64
C ALA A 85 5.49 25.89 -13.99
N GLY A 86 5.35 26.67 -15.06
CA GLY A 86 5.10 26.20 -16.41
C GLY A 86 6.22 25.31 -16.95
N ARG A 87 7.48 25.75 -16.86
CA ARG A 87 8.65 24.94 -17.23
C ARG A 87 8.72 23.65 -16.41
N GLY A 88 8.44 23.72 -15.11
CA GLY A 88 8.39 22.55 -14.23
C GLY A 88 7.29 21.56 -14.62
N GLY A 89 6.09 22.06 -14.89
CA GLY A 89 4.93 21.28 -15.33
C GLY A 89 5.17 20.59 -16.66
N MET A 90 5.73 21.28 -17.66
CA MET A 90 6.06 20.68 -18.95
C MET A 90 7.05 19.54 -18.83
N ARG A 91 8.15 19.73 -18.07
CA ARG A 91 9.14 18.66 -17.83
C ARG A 91 8.51 17.45 -17.15
N ALA A 92 7.71 17.68 -16.12
CA ALA A 92 7.03 16.61 -15.40
C ALA A 92 5.99 15.86 -16.26
N GLY A 93 5.23 16.61 -17.08
CA GLY A 93 4.27 16.06 -18.03
C GLY A 93 4.96 15.20 -19.09
N TRP A 94 6.05 15.69 -19.69
CA TRP A 94 6.85 14.93 -20.66
C TRP A 94 7.39 13.63 -20.07
N LEU A 95 8.00 13.70 -18.88
CA LEU A 95 8.48 12.51 -18.17
C LEU A 95 7.34 11.52 -17.89
N GLY A 96 6.20 12.02 -17.43
CA GLY A 96 5.00 11.22 -17.18
C GLY A 96 4.52 10.50 -18.44
N PHE A 97 4.47 11.21 -19.57
CA PHE A 97 4.11 10.66 -20.87
C PHE A 97 5.07 9.53 -21.27
N SER A 98 6.39 9.80 -21.27
CA SER A 98 7.41 8.83 -21.69
C SER A 98 7.37 7.55 -20.86
N ILE A 99 7.22 7.66 -19.53
CA ILE A 99 7.12 6.49 -18.64
C ILE A 99 5.88 5.66 -19.00
N ARG A 100 4.72 6.30 -19.14
CA ARG A 100 3.46 5.56 -19.34
C ARG A 100 3.35 4.97 -20.75
N ALA A 101 3.79 5.71 -21.77
CA ALA A 101 3.91 5.20 -23.13
C ALA A 101 4.89 4.03 -23.20
N GLY A 102 6.05 4.13 -22.53
CA GLY A 102 7.04 3.06 -22.45
C GLY A 102 6.49 1.78 -21.82
N VAL A 103 5.82 1.87 -20.68
CA VAL A 103 5.19 0.71 -20.03
C VAL A 103 4.12 0.08 -20.93
N ASN A 104 3.24 0.89 -21.53
CA ASN A 104 2.20 0.39 -22.45
C ASN A 104 2.81 -0.33 -23.66
N LEU A 105 3.90 0.19 -24.20
CA LEU A 105 4.61 -0.41 -25.33
C LEU A 105 5.27 -1.74 -24.94
N ILE A 106 5.94 -1.80 -23.79
CA ILE A 106 6.55 -3.05 -23.28
C ILE A 106 5.47 -4.12 -23.09
N LEU A 107 4.34 -3.77 -22.47
CA LEU A 107 3.22 -4.70 -22.29
C LEU A 107 2.67 -5.19 -23.62
N LEU A 108 2.55 -4.30 -24.62
CA LEU A 108 2.15 -4.69 -25.96
C LEU A 108 3.17 -5.64 -26.61
N MET A 109 4.47 -5.37 -26.49
CA MET A 109 5.54 -6.21 -27.02
C MET A 109 5.48 -7.64 -26.48
N THR A 110 5.13 -7.83 -25.20
CA THR A 110 4.98 -9.19 -24.63
C THR A 110 3.87 -10.02 -25.29
N ARG A 111 2.90 -9.37 -25.95
CA ARG A 111 1.73 -10.03 -26.56
C ARG A 111 1.62 -9.85 -28.07
N ILE A 112 2.53 -9.10 -28.69
CA ILE A 112 2.45 -8.75 -30.12
C ILE A 112 2.44 -9.97 -31.04
N LYS A 113 3.13 -11.05 -30.64
CA LYS A 113 3.14 -12.32 -31.39
C LYS A 113 1.76 -12.99 -31.44
N LYS A 114 0.92 -12.78 -30.43
CA LYS A 114 -0.46 -13.32 -30.35
C LYS A 114 -1.49 -12.47 -31.11
N ILE A 115 -1.09 -11.33 -31.67
CA ILE A 115 -2.00 -10.37 -32.33
C ILE A 115 -1.83 -10.45 -33.86
N PRO A 116 -2.93 -10.49 -34.64
CA PRO A 116 -2.85 -10.54 -36.10
C PRO A 116 -2.21 -9.27 -36.69
N ARG A 117 -1.42 -9.45 -37.76
CA ARG A 117 -0.55 -8.40 -38.34
C ARG A 117 -1.29 -7.09 -38.66
N LYS A 118 -2.53 -7.18 -39.15
CA LYS A 118 -3.39 -6.04 -39.50
C LYS A 118 -3.63 -5.02 -38.38
N TYR A 119 -3.67 -5.45 -37.11
CA TYR A 119 -3.93 -4.53 -35.98
C TYR A 119 -2.66 -4.10 -35.24
N ARG A 120 -1.49 -4.61 -35.60
CA ARG A 120 -0.24 -4.35 -34.85
C ARG A 120 0.13 -2.88 -34.87
N PHE A 121 0.12 -2.24 -36.04
CA PHE A 121 0.46 -0.82 -36.16
C PHE A 121 -0.53 0.07 -35.40
N ALA A 122 -1.83 -0.21 -35.51
CA ALA A 122 -2.86 0.52 -34.78
C ALA A 122 -2.70 0.38 -33.25
N LEU A 123 -2.39 -0.82 -32.75
CA LEU A 123 -2.12 -1.04 -31.33
C LEU A 123 -0.82 -0.38 -30.86
N VAL A 124 0.25 -0.40 -31.66
CA VAL A 124 1.53 0.25 -31.33
C VAL A 124 1.33 1.76 -31.24
N ARG A 125 0.65 2.37 -32.23
CA ARG A 125 0.29 3.79 -32.20
C ARG A 125 -0.54 4.13 -30.97
N ARG A 126 -1.56 3.31 -30.65
CA ARG A 126 -2.40 3.51 -29.45
C ARG A 126 -1.63 3.30 -28.15
N ALA A 127 -0.61 2.45 -28.10
CA ALA A 127 0.22 2.26 -26.91
C ALA A 127 1.19 3.44 -26.69
N ALA A 128 1.78 3.96 -27.78
CA ALA A 128 2.71 5.08 -27.73
C ALA A 128 2.00 6.42 -27.49
N PHE A 129 0.94 6.71 -28.25
CA PHE A 129 0.17 7.97 -28.20
C PHE A 129 -1.23 7.78 -27.62
N GLY A 130 -1.35 6.86 -26.67
CA GLY A 130 -2.63 6.55 -26.05
C GLY A 130 -3.19 7.69 -25.22
N GLU A 131 -4.51 7.80 -25.22
CA GLU A 131 -5.26 8.73 -24.36
C GLU A 131 -4.88 8.58 -22.88
N ASP A 132 -4.57 7.35 -22.43
CA ASP A 132 -4.14 7.09 -21.05
C ASP A 132 -2.74 7.66 -20.73
N SER A 133 -1.85 7.77 -21.73
CA SER A 133 -0.53 8.39 -21.57
C SER A 133 -0.65 9.91 -21.49
N VAL A 134 -1.51 10.50 -22.34
CA VAL A 134 -1.80 11.95 -22.34
C VAL A 134 -2.48 12.39 -21.05
N ARG A 135 -3.50 11.65 -20.57
CA ARG A 135 -4.18 11.94 -19.30
C ARG A 135 -3.23 11.94 -18.11
N PHE A 136 -2.32 10.96 -18.06
CA PHE A 136 -1.34 10.87 -17.00
C PHE A 136 -0.29 11.97 -17.07
N ALA A 137 0.13 12.35 -18.28
CA ALA A 137 1.00 13.49 -18.52
C ALA A 137 0.35 14.81 -18.05
N ALA A 138 -0.93 15.00 -18.39
CA ALA A 138 -1.71 16.15 -17.92
C ALA A 138 -1.87 16.16 -16.40
N MET A 139 -2.14 15.02 -15.78
CA MET A 139 -2.20 14.86 -14.32
C MET A 139 -0.88 15.26 -13.66
N LEU A 140 0.26 14.69 -14.08
CA LEU A 140 1.56 15.01 -13.48
C LEU A 140 2.02 16.43 -13.78
N GLY A 141 1.82 16.92 -15.00
CA GLY A 141 2.20 18.26 -15.42
C GLY A 141 1.41 19.34 -14.67
N SER A 142 0.08 19.19 -14.61
CA SER A 142 -0.78 20.12 -13.84
C SER A 142 -0.49 20.08 -12.35
N PHE A 143 -0.22 18.91 -11.77
CA PHE A 143 0.20 18.78 -10.38
C PHE A 143 1.45 19.62 -10.10
N VAL A 144 2.52 19.43 -10.88
CA VAL A 144 3.79 20.14 -10.65
C VAL A 144 3.66 21.63 -10.91
N ALA A 145 2.93 22.03 -11.95
CA ALA A 145 2.68 23.43 -12.25
C ALA A 145 1.94 24.12 -11.10
N ILE A 146 0.79 23.57 -10.67
CA ILE A 146 -0.03 24.18 -9.60
C ILE A 146 0.74 24.16 -8.28
N TYR A 147 1.40 23.05 -7.94
CA TYR A 147 2.18 22.96 -6.69
C TYR A 147 3.27 24.02 -6.64
N LYS A 148 4.07 24.16 -7.70
CA LYS A 148 5.14 25.16 -7.78
C LYS A 148 4.59 26.58 -7.80
N LEU A 149 3.52 26.82 -8.54
CA LEU A 149 2.89 28.14 -8.60
C LEU A 149 2.41 28.57 -7.21
N VAL A 150 1.60 27.73 -6.56
CA VAL A 150 1.02 28.03 -5.24
C VAL A 150 2.11 28.15 -4.17
N LEU A 151 3.10 27.25 -4.16
CA LEU A 151 4.15 27.25 -3.14
C LEU A 151 5.05 28.49 -3.22
N ASN A 152 5.32 29.01 -4.42
CA ASN A 152 6.18 30.19 -4.61
C ASN A 152 5.39 31.51 -4.61
N ALA A 153 4.13 31.52 -5.06
CA ALA A 153 3.28 32.70 -5.04
C ALA A 153 2.77 33.05 -3.63
N LEU A 154 2.46 32.05 -2.78
CA LEU A 154 1.92 32.28 -1.43
C LEU A 154 2.82 33.16 -0.54
N PRO A 155 4.16 32.95 -0.48
CA PRO A 155 5.05 33.83 0.26
C PRO A 155 5.11 35.28 -0.26
N ILE A 156 4.85 35.49 -1.55
CA ILE A 156 4.83 36.83 -2.19
C ILE A 156 3.51 37.54 -1.89
N LEU A 157 2.39 36.82 -1.96
CA LEU A 157 1.04 37.34 -1.72
C LEU A 157 0.75 37.56 -0.22
N LEU A 158 1.33 36.72 0.64
CA LEU A 158 1.18 36.78 2.09
C LEU A 158 2.57 36.88 2.75
N PRO A 159 3.28 38.01 2.58
CA PRO A 159 4.61 38.19 3.13
C PRO A 159 4.56 38.22 4.67
N PHE A 160 5.57 37.64 5.31
CA PHE A 160 5.73 37.73 6.75
C PHE A 160 6.49 39.02 7.13
N PRO A 161 6.14 39.67 8.25
CA PRO A 161 7.12 40.47 8.95
C PRO A 161 8.28 39.54 9.35
N PRO A 162 9.56 39.95 9.16
CA PRO A 162 10.68 39.14 9.58
C PRO A 162 10.54 38.77 11.07
N PRO A 163 10.91 37.56 11.50
CA PRO A 163 11.02 37.27 12.93
C PRO A 163 11.92 38.35 13.52
N ASN A 164 11.41 39.08 14.52
CA ASN A 164 12.11 40.15 15.21
C ASN A 164 13.60 39.84 15.28
N LEU A 165 14.42 40.62 14.56
CA LEU A 165 15.84 40.64 14.87
C LEU A 165 15.94 40.84 16.39
N PRO A 166 16.76 40.08 17.12
CA PRO A 166 17.12 40.50 18.46
C PRO A 166 17.78 41.86 18.29
N THR A 167 17.03 42.92 18.58
CA THR A 167 17.59 44.23 18.87
C THR A 167 18.63 43.99 19.94
N HIS A 168 19.85 44.43 19.64
CA HIS A 168 21.01 44.30 20.48
C HIS A 168 20.82 45.13 21.76
N ARG A 169 19.92 44.72 22.67
CA ARG A 169 19.86 45.23 24.03
C ARG A 169 20.88 44.47 24.85
N SER A 170 22.03 45.12 24.99
CA SER A 170 23.09 44.79 25.95
C SER A 170 22.49 44.42 27.30
N THR A 171 22.53 43.14 27.66
CA THR A 171 22.43 42.68 29.05
C THR A 171 23.80 42.17 29.49
N SER A 172 24.57 43.12 30.01
CA SER A 172 25.96 43.03 30.44
C SER A 172 26.20 42.24 31.74
N HIS A 173 25.47 41.16 32.03
CA HIS A 173 25.55 40.53 33.36
C HIS A 173 25.84 39.02 33.42
N THR A 174 25.99 38.32 32.30
CA THR A 174 26.29 36.87 32.31
C THR A 174 27.73 36.49 31.95
N ARG A 175 28.56 37.45 31.54
CA ARG A 175 29.96 37.21 31.13
C ARG A 175 30.99 37.33 32.25
N SER A 176 30.60 37.91 33.39
CA SER A 176 31.47 38.14 34.55
C SER A 176 31.64 36.91 35.46
N ARG A 177 30.76 35.89 35.38
CA ARG A 177 30.84 34.69 36.22
C ARG A 177 31.72 33.57 35.66
N SER A 178 32.05 33.58 34.37
CA SER A 178 32.90 32.53 33.76
C SER A 178 34.40 32.83 33.82
N LEU A 179 34.80 34.09 34.00
CA LEU A 179 36.21 34.48 34.11
C LEU A 179 36.75 34.31 35.54
N PHE A 180 35.91 34.49 36.56
CA PHE A 180 36.28 34.25 37.97
C PHE A 180 36.58 32.78 38.25
N ARG A 181 35.87 31.85 37.59
CA ARG A 181 36.06 30.39 37.76
C ARG A 181 37.29 29.84 37.02
N ALA A 182 37.77 30.55 36.00
CA ALA A 182 38.99 30.20 35.27
C ALA A 182 40.26 30.66 36.01
N SER A 183 40.17 31.72 36.81
CA SER A 183 41.28 32.24 37.63
C SER A 183 41.60 31.38 38.87
N LEU A 184 40.66 30.54 39.33
CA LEU A 184 40.80 29.74 40.55
C LEU A 184 41.39 28.33 40.30
N ARG A 185 41.70 27.98 39.04
CA ARG A 185 42.29 26.67 38.68
C ARG A 185 43.78 26.72 38.31
N ALA A 186 44.43 27.87 38.47
CA ALA A 186 45.83 28.09 38.08
C ALA A 186 46.85 27.95 39.21
N SER A 187 46.50 27.35 40.36
CA SER A 187 47.42 27.22 41.49
C SER A 187 47.32 25.84 42.16
N SER A 188 48.01 24.85 41.60
CA SER A 188 48.53 23.69 42.35
C SER A 188 49.39 22.77 41.46
N HIS A 189 50.71 22.84 41.63
CA HIS A 189 51.69 21.74 41.45
C HIS A 189 52.17 21.35 42.87
N PRO A 190 52.64 20.10 43.18
CA PRO A 190 53.78 19.43 42.50
C PRO A 190 53.74 17.87 42.41
N SER A 191 54.79 17.29 41.77
CA SER A 191 55.36 15.90 41.80
C SER A 191 54.43 14.70 41.46
N ASP A 192 54.78 13.68 40.66
CA ASP A 192 56.04 12.93 40.47
C ASP A 192 56.18 12.32 39.05
N SER A 193 57.41 12.03 38.61
CA SER A 193 57.80 11.29 37.36
C SER A 193 57.65 9.75 37.53
N PRO A 194 58.10 8.81 36.64
CA PRO A 194 58.72 8.91 35.30
C PRO A 194 58.13 7.93 34.24
N PHE A 195 58.25 8.24 32.95
CA PHE A 195 58.57 7.28 31.85
C PHE A 195 58.51 8.04 30.51
N GLN A 196 59.69 8.38 29.99
CA GLN A 196 59.99 8.66 28.58
C GLN A 196 60.83 7.47 28.07
N PRO A 197 60.92 7.19 26.76
CA PRO A 197 61.57 8.06 25.77
C PRO A 197 60.75 8.05 24.45
N ASP A 198 61.07 8.68 23.33
CA ASP A 198 62.17 9.45 22.77
C ASP A 198 61.54 10.12 21.53
N ASP A 199 61.93 11.34 21.16
CA ASP A 199 61.84 11.84 19.78
C ASP A 199 62.54 13.20 19.74
N GLY A 200 63.82 13.15 19.38
CA GLY A 200 64.58 14.30 18.90
C GLY A 200 64.05 14.73 17.53
N ASP A 201 63.86 16.02 17.32
CA ASP A 201 64.95 16.84 16.78
C ASP A 201 64.48 18.23 16.32
N LEU A 202 65.27 19.21 16.77
CA LEU A 202 65.65 20.45 16.11
C LEU A 202 64.66 21.64 16.08
N ALA A 203 64.92 22.52 17.04
CA ALA A 203 64.60 23.94 17.03
C ALA A 203 65.52 24.72 16.06
N VAL A 204 64.97 25.76 15.42
CA VAL A 204 65.71 26.96 15.01
C VAL A 204 64.86 28.17 15.39
N ASP A 205 65.33 28.89 16.41
CA ASP A 205 64.87 30.22 16.81
C ASP A 205 65.57 31.30 15.96
N VAL A 206 64.82 32.30 15.51
CA VAL A 206 65.35 33.66 15.27
C VAL A 206 64.28 34.69 15.65
N ASP A 207 64.62 35.50 16.65
CA ASP A 207 63.87 36.64 17.21
C ASP A 207 63.67 37.81 16.24
N GLY A 208 62.60 38.60 16.44
CA GLY A 208 62.38 39.85 15.71
C GLY A 208 61.07 40.63 16.00
N VAL A 209 61.03 41.31 17.15
CA VAL A 209 60.39 42.62 17.47
C VAL A 209 59.11 43.11 16.73
N LYS A 210 58.03 43.23 17.53
CA LYS A 210 56.92 44.24 17.57
C LYS A 210 56.51 45.02 16.29
N ALA A 211 55.24 44.85 15.88
CA ALA A 211 54.34 45.97 15.52
C ALA A 211 52.86 45.52 15.49
N GLY A 212 51.99 46.29 16.14
CA GLY A 212 50.57 45.96 16.29
C GLY A 212 49.76 46.03 15.00
N LYS A 213 48.94 45.01 14.77
CA LYS A 213 47.75 45.10 13.91
C LYS A 213 46.61 44.32 14.56
N ARG A 214 45.57 45.05 14.94
CA ARG A 214 44.28 44.52 15.38
C ARG A 214 43.83 43.43 14.39
N ARG A 215 43.78 42.18 14.82
CA ARG A 215 43.12 41.09 14.09
C ARG A 215 41.63 41.43 14.02
N GLY A 216 41.20 42.02 12.90
CA GLY A 216 39.78 42.12 12.56
C GLY A 216 39.16 40.74 12.67
N SER A 217 37.97 40.68 13.29
CA SER A 217 37.13 39.49 13.40
C SER A 217 37.12 38.73 12.07
N ARG A 218 37.83 37.60 12.02
CA ARG A 218 37.69 36.66 10.91
C ARG A 218 36.33 35.99 11.08
N HIS A 219 35.28 36.61 10.54
CA HIS A 219 34.06 35.89 10.23
C HIS A 219 34.46 34.75 9.30
N ALA A 220 34.39 33.51 9.80
CA ALA A 220 34.59 32.33 8.98
C ALA A 220 33.65 32.45 7.77
N ARG A 221 34.23 32.59 6.56
CA ARG A 221 33.47 32.56 5.31
C ARG A 221 32.90 31.15 5.18
N LEU A 222 31.66 30.98 5.63
CA LEU A 222 30.88 29.78 5.36
C LEU A 222 30.95 29.50 3.85
N SER A 223 31.16 28.23 3.47
CA SER A 223 31.16 27.85 2.05
C SER A 223 29.86 28.33 1.39
N ALA A 224 29.87 28.61 0.08
CA ALA A 224 28.65 29.02 -0.64
C ALA A 224 27.49 28.03 -0.42
N SER A 225 27.81 26.73 -0.25
CA SER A 225 26.86 25.69 0.12
C SER A 225 26.33 25.83 1.55
N ALA A 226 27.16 26.19 2.54
CA ALA A 226 26.77 26.41 3.92
C ALA A 226 25.99 27.73 4.10
N GLN A 227 26.33 28.78 3.35
CA GLN A 227 25.55 30.03 3.30
C GLN A 227 24.18 29.79 2.66
N ALA A 228 24.12 29.06 1.54
CA ALA A 228 22.86 28.67 0.91
C ALA A 228 22.00 27.82 1.85
N HIS A 229 22.62 26.90 2.62
CA HIS A 229 21.92 26.13 3.65
C HIS A 229 21.36 27.02 4.76
N GLN A 230 22.11 28.01 5.24
CA GLN A 230 21.63 28.95 6.26
C GLN A 230 20.52 29.87 5.77
N VAL A 231 20.63 30.43 4.56
CA VAL A 231 19.57 31.25 3.94
C VAL A 231 18.31 30.42 3.72
N TRP A 232 18.47 29.15 3.34
CA TRP A 232 17.36 28.22 3.16
C TRP A 232 16.67 27.84 4.47
N VAL A 233 17.44 27.55 5.54
CA VAL A 233 16.90 27.33 6.89
C VAL A 233 16.16 28.58 7.40
N ARG A 234 16.62 29.78 7.02
CA ARG A 234 15.96 31.07 7.37
C ARG A 234 14.73 31.39 6.51
N LYS A 235 14.64 30.95 5.25
CA LYS A 235 13.42 31.00 4.41
C LYS A 235 12.44 29.88 4.80
N GLN A 236 12.12 29.81 6.09
CA GLN A 236 11.17 28.85 6.62
C GLN A 236 9.76 29.27 6.19
N THR A 237 9.29 28.78 5.04
CA THR A 237 7.89 28.96 4.63
C THR A 237 6.97 28.25 5.62
N ARG A 238 5.80 28.86 5.92
CA ARG A 238 4.85 28.23 6.85
C ARG A 238 4.46 26.85 6.34
N ARG A 239 4.41 25.88 7.25
CA ARG A 239 4.05 24.48 6.93
C ARG A 239 2.70 24.37 6.21
N TRP A 240 1.76 25.26 6.48
CA TRP A 240 0.45 25.23 5.82
C TRP A 240 0.48 25.63 4.35
N TYR A 241 1.50 26.37 3.88
CA TYR A 241 1.65 26.67 2.45
C TYR A 241 1.90 25.41 1.62
N SER A 242 2.74 24.49 2.10
CA SER A 242 2.97 23.23 1.39
C SER A 242 1.76 22.30 1.47
N ILE A 243 0.99 22.35 2.56
CA ILE A 243 -0.29 21.64 2.69
C ILE A 243 -1.27 22.15 1.65
N LEU A 244 -1.50 23.47 1.60
CA LEU A 244 -2.43 24.08 0.66
C LEU A 244 -2.02 23.85 -0.79
N ALA A 245 -0.74 24.05 -1.12
CA ALA A 245 -0.19 23.78 -2.45
C ALA A 245 -0.37 22.30 -2.83
N GLY A 246 -0.07 21.37 -1.92
CA GLY A 246 -0.25 19.94 -2.13
C GLY A 246 -1.73 19.55 -2.33
N SER A 247 -2.63 20.12 -1.53
CA SER A 247 -4.06 19.84 -1.61
C SER A 247 -4.70 20.37 -2.88
N LEU A 248 -4.43 21.63 -3.26
CA LEU A 248 -4.94 22.21 -4.50
C LEU A 248 -4.39 21.49 -5.73
N ALA A 249 -3.07 21.25 -5.76
CA ALA A 249 -2.44 20.54 -6.88
C ALA A 249 -2.95 19.11 -6.99
N GLY A 250 -3.05 18.37 -5.88
CA GLY A 250 -3.54 16.98 -5.87
C GLY A 250 -5.01 16.87 -6.29
N GLY A 251 -5.87 17.75 -5.76
CA GLY A 251 -7.28 17.79 -6.11
C GLY A 251 -7.51 18.14 -7.59
N PHE A 252 -6.82 19.15 -8.12
CA PHE A 252 -6.98 19.52 -9.52
C PHE A 252 -6.40 18.47 -10.48
N ALA A 253 -5.19 17.96 -10.19
CA ALA A 253 -4.50 17.02 -11.06
C ALA A 253 -5.30 15.73 -11.29
N VAL A 254 -5.97 15.21 -10.25
CA VAL A 254 -6.71 13.94 -10.35
C VAL A 254 -7.91 14.03 -11.31
N LEU A 255 -8.39 15.23 -11.63
CA LEU A 255 -9.49 15.44 -12.58
C LEU A 255 -9.12 15.01 -14.01
N PHE A 256 -7.84 14.98 -14.37
CA PHE A 256 -7.40 14.50 -15.68
C PHE A 256 -7.49 12.97 -15.82
N GLU A 257 -7.61 12.22 -14.72
CA GLU A 257 -7.72 10.76 -14.74
C GLU A 257 -9.17 10.25 -14.83
N LYS A 258 -9.35 8.98 -15.21
CA LYS A 258 -10.66 8.30 -15.23
C LYS A 258 -11.15 8.05 -13.80
N ARG A 259 -12.46 8.19 -13.54
CA ARG A 259 -13.10 7.99 -12.21
C ARG A 259 -12.56 6.76 -11.44
N GLY A 260 -12.60 5.58 -12.05
CA GLY A 260 -12.10 4.35 -11.38
C GLY A 260 -10.62 4.39 -10.98
N ARG A 261 -9.78 5.19 -11.65
CA ARG A 261 -8.36 5.37 -11.30
C ARG A 261 -8.16 6.50 -10.29
N ARG A 262 -9.02 7.52 -10.27
CA ARG A 262 -8.98 8.60 -9.26
C ARG A 262 -9.13 8.04 -7.85
N ALA A 263 -10.10 7.15 -7.63
CA ALA A 263 -10.28 6.48 -6.35
C ALA A 263 -9.00 5.75 -5.89
N ALA A 264 -8.37 4.98 -6.78
CA ALA A 264 -7.13 4.26 -6.46
C ALA A 264 -5.96 5.21 -6.14
N ILE A 265 -5.83 6.32 -6.87
CA ILE A 265 -4.79 7.33 -6.61
C ILE A 265 -5.04 8.02 -5.27
N GLY A 266 -6.27 8.49 -5.03
CA GLY A 266 -6.64 9.17 -3.78
C GLY A 266 -6.44 8.29 -2.56
N GLN A 267 -6.85 7.02 -2.63
CA GLN A 267 -6.60 6.01 -1.61
C GLN A 267 -5.11 5.83 -1.29
N GLN A 268 -4.27 5.69 -2.33
CA GLN A 268 -2.83 5.51 -2.15
C GLN A 268 -2.19 6.75 -1.55
N MET A 269 -2.53 7.95 -2.04
CA MET A 269 -1.98 9.20 -1.49
C MET A 269 -2.44 9.44 -0.05
N PHE A 270 -3.69 9.13 0.27
CA PHE A 270 -4.23 9.23 1.62
C PHE A 270 -3.51 8.29 2.59
N VAL A 271 -3.37 7.01 2.24
CA VAL A 271 -2.67 6.03 3.09
C VAL A 271 -1.20 6.39 3.28
N ARG A 272 -0.50 6.82 2.22
CA ARG A 272 0.89 7.29 2.33
C ARG A 272 1.00 8.57 3.16
N GLY A 273 0.04 9.48 3.03
CA GLY A 273 -0.08 10.67 3.87
C GLY A 273 -0.28 10.32 5.34
N LEU A 274 -1.14 9.34 5.64
CA LEU A 274 -1.41 8.85 6.99
C LEU A 274 -0.16 8.18 7.59
N GLN A 275 0.50 7.30 6.85
CA GLN A 275 1.76 6.66 7.24
C GLN A 275 2.83 7.73 7.56
N GLY A 276 2.99 8.72 6.68
CA GLY A 276 3.93 9.83 6.89
C GLY A 276 3.61 10.70 8.11
N SER A 277 2.32 10.95 8.35
CA SER A 277 1.82 11.75 9.48
C SER A 277 1.99 11.02 10.80
N PHE A 278 1.64 9.73 10.85
CA PHE A 278 1.83 8.88 12.03
C PHE A 278 3.32 8.76 12.39
N ASN A 279 4.19 8.52 11.40
CA ASN A 279 5.64 8.44 11.65
C ASN A 279 6.23 9.75 12.20
N SER A 280 5.70 10.91 11.76
CA SER A 280 6.08 12.23 12.28
C SER A 280 5.54 12.49 13.69
N PHE A 281 4.31 12.04 13.96
CA PHE A 281 3.68 12.14 15.27
C PHE A 281 4.41 11.26 16.29
N SER A 282 4.67 10.00 15.93
CA SER A 282 5.42 9.01 16.71
C SER A 282 6.84 9.50 17.03
N SER A 283 7.56 10.09 16.07
CA SER A 283 8.90 10.62 16.34
C SER A 283 8.92 11.82 17.28
N LYS A 284 7.82 12.58 17.37
CA LYS A 284 7.70 13.76 18.24
C LYS A 284 7.24 13.42 19.66
N HIS A 285 6.30 12.49 19.80
CA HIS A 285 5.69 12.13 21.09
C HIS A 285 6.27 10.85 21.68
N GLY A 286 7.23 10.19 21.00
CA GLY A 286 7.83 8.95 21.48
C GLY A 286 6.89 7.75 21.50
N VAL A 287 5.71 7.83 20.87
CA VAL A 287 4.71 6.75 20.89
C VAL A 287 5.14 5.64 19.92
N SER A 288 5.69 4.55 20.45
CA SER A 288 6.00 3.33 19.71
C SER A 288 5.00 2.24 20.10
N ILE A 289 4.16 1.81 19.15
CA ILE A 289 3.28 0.65 19.34
C ILE A 289 4.05 -0.59 18.90
N PRO A 290 4.36 -1.54 19.80
CA PRO A 290 5.02 -2.78 19.42
C PRO A 290 4.12 -3.55 18.44
N ASN A 291 4.70 -4.01 17.33
CA ASN A 291 3.98 -4.72 16.25
C ASN A 291 2.74 -3.96 15.70
N GLY A 292 2.81 -2.62 15.64
CA GLY A 292 1.72 -1.80 15.09
C GLY A 292 1.35 -2.15 13.63
N ASP A 293 2.30 -2.68 12.85
CA ASP A 293 2.10 -3.26 11.53
C ASP A 293 1.12 -4.44 11.54
N VAL A 294 1.29 -5.38 12.47
CA VAL A 294 0.41 -6.54 12.66
C VAL A 294 -0.97 -6.10 13.15
N LEU A 295 -1.04 -5.13 14.06
CA LEU A 295 -2.31 -4.59 14.55
C LEU A 295 -3.12 -3.95 13.42
N VAL A 296 -2.49 -3.06 12.63
CA VAL A 296 -3.15 -2.40 11.49
C VAL A 296 -3.58 -3.44 10.46
N PHE A 297 -2.72 -4.40 10.12
CA PHE A 297 -3.07 -5.48 9.20
C PHE A 297 -4.25 -6.30 9.71
N SER A 298 -4.26 -6.66 10.99
CA SER A 298 -5.34 -7.45 11.61
C SER A 298 -6.68 -6.70 11.58
N LEU A 299 -6.69 -5.40 11.90
CA LEU A 299 -7.89 -4.56 11.78
C LEU A 299 -8.39 -4.46 10.33
N CYS A 300 -7.46 -4.41 9.36
CA CYS A 300 -7.83 -4.42 7.95
C CYS A 300 -8.44 -5.75 7.53
N CYS A 301 -7.85 -6.87 7.94
CA CYS A 301 -8.39 -8.21 7.69
C CYS A 301 -9.75 -8.41 8.34
N ALA A 302 -9.95 -7.91 9.57
CA ALA A 302 -11.24 -7.90 10.25
C ALA A 302 -12.33 -7.23 9.42
N GLN A 303 -12.07 -6.01 8.94
CA GLN A 303 -13.01 -5.27 8.10
C GLN A 303 -13.27 -5.98 6.77
N ILE A 304 -12.22 -6.48 6.11
CA ILE A 304 -12.34 -7.12 4.80
C ILE A 304 -13.12 -8.42 4.89
N MET A 305 -12.81 -9.28 5.87
CA MET A 305 -13.50 -10.56 6.02
C MET A 305 -14.95 -10.35 6.46
N TYR A 306 -15.22 -9.39 7.34
CA TYR A 306 -16.58 -8.99 7.68
C TYR A 306 -17.37 -8.51 6.45
N ALA A 307 -16.76 -7.63 5.64
CA ALA A 307 -17.37 -7.15 4.41
C ALA A 307 -17.60 -8.28 3.41
N TRP A 308 -16.65 -9.20 3.25
CA TRP A 308 -16.76 -10.28 2.28
C TRP A 308 -17.90 -11.26 2.57
N PHE A 309 -18.17 -11.55 3.85
CA PHE A 309 -19.27 -12.42 4.27
C PHE A 309 -20.61 -11.70 4.40
N VAL A 310 -20.62 -10.41 4.75
CA VAL A 310 -21.88 -9.70 5.05
C VAL A 310 -22.28 -8.72 3.94
N ARG A 311 -21.34 -7.99 3.33
CA ARG A 311 -21.59 -6.98 2.27
C ARG A 311 -20.46 -6.96 1.21
N PRO A 312 -20.39 -7.97 0.33
CA PRO A 312 -19.35 -8.08 -0.69
C PRO A 312 -19.33 -6.91 -1.68
N GLU A 313 -20.45 -6.24 -1.90
CA GLU A 313 -20.57 -5.05 -2.76
C GLU A 313 -19.71 -3.87 -2.31
N THR A 314 -19.22 -3.90 -1.07
CA THR A 314 -18.32 -2.87 -0.52
C THR A 314 -16.85 -3.13 -0.83
N LEU A 315 -16.53 -4.29 -1.42
CA LEU A 315 -15.20 -4.64 -1.89
C LEU A 315 -15.13 -4.56 -3.41
N PRO A 316 -13.95 -4.21 -3.99
CA PRO A 316 -13.78 -4.27 -5.44
C PRO A 316 -14.00 -5.69 -5.97
N ARG A 317 -14.74 -5.84 -7.08
CA ARG A 317 -15.06 -7.15 -7.67
C ARG A 317 -13.84 -8.03 -7.92
N SER A 318 -12.73 -7.46 -8.40
CA SER A 318 -11.48 -8.22 -8.61
C SER A 318 -10.89 -8.76 -7.31
N TYR A 319 -11.11 -8.05 -6.20
CA TYR A 319 -10.64 -8.44 -4.88
C TYR A 319 -11.55 -9.51 -4.26
N ASP A 320 -12.88 -9.39 -4.37
CA ASP A 320 -13.82 -10.47 -4.00
C ASP A 320 -13.50 -11.76 -4.75
N THR A 321 -13.27 -11.65 -6.06
CA THR A 321 -12.90 -12.81 -6.89
C THR A 321 -11.61 -13.43 -6.39
N TRP A 322 -10.61 -12.62 -6.08
CA TRP A 322 -9.32 -13.07 -5.57
C TRP A 322 -9.43 -13.76 -4.20
N ILE A 323 -10.18 -13.19 -3.24
CA ILE A 323 -10.38 -13.79 -1.92
C ILE A 323 -11.05 -15.16 -2.05
N ALA A 324 -12.10 -15.28 -2.86
CA ALA A 324 -12.79 -16.55 -3.08
C ALA A 324 -11.89 -17.60 -3.77
N THR A 325 -11.02 -17.19 -4.69
CA THR A 325 -10.03 -18.11 -5.27
C THR A 325 -8.97 -18.51 -4.25
N ALA A 326 -8.54 -17.58 -3.39
CA ALA A 326 -7.56 -17.84 -2.35
C ALA A 326 -8.11 -18.73 -1.22
N SER A 327 -9.40 -18.64 -0.90
CA SER A 327 -10.04 -19.48 0.11
C SER A 327 -10.24 -20.93 -0.36
N LYS A 328 -10.17 -21.19 -1.67
CA LYS A 328 -10.42 -22.51 -2.28
C LYS A 328 -11.78 -23.11 -1.86
N VAL A 329 -12.80 -22.25 -1.77
CA VAL A 329 -14.19 -22.61 -1.47
C VAL A 329 -15.05 -22.41 -2.72
N TYR A 330 -16.10 -23.20 -2.88
CA TYR A 330 -17.05 -23.04 -3.98
C TYR A 330 -17.83 -21.73 -3.89
N ARG A 331 -18.24 -21.16 -5.03
CA ARG A 331 -18.97 -19.89 -5.07
C ARG A 331 -20.37 -20.02 -4.47
N GLU A 332 -20.96 -21.19 -4.69
CA GLU A 332 -22.26 -21.62 -4.21
C GLU A 332 -22.28 -21.63 -2.67
N THR A 333 -21.25 -22.20 -2.03
CA THR A 333 -21.07 -22.16 -0.57
C THR A 333 -21.07 -20.73 -0.02
N LEU A 334 -20.40 -19.80 -0.69
CA LEU A 334 -20.33 -18.40 -0.26
C LEU A 334 -21.67 -17.68 -0.41
N SER A 335 -22.41 -18.01 -1.47
CA SER A 335 -23.75 -17.46 -1.71
C SER A 335 -24.73 -17.95 -0.64
N ILE A 336 -24.76 -19.26 -0.36
CA ILE A 336 -25.53 -19.85 0.75
C ILE A 336 -25.17 -19.18 2.08
N GLN A 337 -23.88 -19.05 2.38
CA GLN A 337 -23.43 -18.41 3.63
C GLN A 337 -23.94 -16.95 3.75
N ARG A 338 -23.93 -16.19 2.66
CA ARG A 338 -24.37 -14.79 2.64
C ARG A 338 -25.88 -14.67 2.85
N ASP A 339 -26.65 -15.49 2.14
CA ASP A 339 -28.12 -15.50 2.24
C ASP A 339 -28.54 -15.94 3.65
N MET A 340 -27.87 -16.94 4.23
CA MET A 340 -28.13 -17.40 5.59
C MET A 340 -27.82 -16.35 6.66
N VAL A 341 -26.70 -15.63 6.55
CA VAL A 341 -26.32 -14.58 7.53
C VAL A 341 -27.17 -13.32 7.41
N ARG A 342 -27.75 -13.06 6.22
CA ARG A 342 -28.56 -11.88 5.95
C ARG A 342 -30.03 -12.10 6.24
N ASP A 343 -30.57 -13.14 5.63
CA ASP A 343 -32.01 -13.37 5.49
C ASP A 343 -32.45 -14.65 6.21
N GLY A 344 -31.52 -15.46 6.72
CA GLY A 344 -31.82 -16.73 7.39
C GLY A 344 -32.34 -17.82 6.46
N THR A 345 -32.19 -17.63 5.15
CA THR A 345 -32.67 -18.56 4.11
C THR A 345 -31.55 -18.86 3.11
N PHE A 346 -31.71 -19.93 2.33
CA PHE A 346 -30.80 -20.23 1.22
C PHE A 346 -31.56 -20.71 -0.01
N LYS A 347 -30.98 -20.48 -1.19
CA LYS A 347 -31.54 -20.98 -2.45
C LYS A 347 -31.25 -22.47 -2.59
N ILE A 348 -32.32 -23.27 -2.67
CA ILE A 348 -32.23 -24.73 -2.79
C ILE A 348 -31.34 -25.15 -3.99
N LYS A 349 -31.43 -24.43 -5.11
CA LYS A 349 -30.62 -24.70 -6.32
C LYS A 349 -29.12 -24.65 -6.05
N GLU A 350 -28.65 -23.76 -5.19
CA GLU A 350 -27.22 -23.62 -4.88
C GLU A 350 -26.72 -24.78 -4.04
N MET A 351 -27.52 -25.26 -3.08
CA MET A 351 -27.18 -26.44 -2.27
C MET A 351 -27.24 -27.72 -3.10
N GLN A 352 -28.21 -27.84 -4.02
CA GLN A 352 -28.27 -28.94 -4.99
C GLN A 352 -27.04 -28.96 -5.91
N ALA A 353 -26.55 -27.81 -6.33
CA ALA A 353 -25.32 -27.72 -7.12
C ALA A 353 -24.09 -28.23 -6.35
N LEU A 354 -24.02 -28.06 -5.03
CA LEU A 354 -22.97 -28.64 -4.18
C LEU A 354 -23.12 -30.15 -4.04
N VAL A 355 -24.35 -30.65 -3.87
CA VAL A 355 -24.65 -32.10 -3.81
C VAL A 355 -24.26 -32.82 -5.10
N ALA A 356 -24.48 -32.17 -6.25
CA ALA A 356 -24.18 -32.71 -7.57
C ALA A 356 -22.68 -32.78 -7.90
N LYS A 357 -21.80 -32.14 -7.11
CA LYS A 357 -20.36 -32.24 -7.33
C LYS A 357 -19.87 -33.67 -7.04
N LYS A 358 -18.94 -34.14 -7.88
CA LYS A 358 -18.35 -35.49 -7.78
C LYS A 358 -17.52 -35.68 -6.52
N ASP A 359 -16.91 -34.60 -6.03
CA ASP A 359 -16.00 -34.62 -4.89
C ASP A 359 -16.76 -34.75 -3.55
N THR A 360 -18.09 -34.66 -3.53
CA THR A 360 -18.89 -34.66 -2.30
C THR A 360 -18.99 -36.06 -1.68
N THR A 361 -18.58 -36.19 -0.42
CA THR A 361 -18.66 -37.46 0.32
C THR A 361 -20.12 -37.90 0.54
N PRO A 362 -20.38 -39.21 0.68
CA PRO A 362 -21.74 -39.70 0.94
C PRO A 362 -22.36 -39.10 2.20
N PHE A 363 -21.58 -38.93 3.28
CA PHE A 363 -22.05 -38.36 4.54
C PHE A 363 -22.42 -36.88 4.42
N ASN A 364 -21.55 -36.07 3.79
CA ASN A 364 -21.87 -34.65 3.58
C ASN A 364 -23.06 -34.49 2.62
N ARG A 365 -23.20 -35.40 1.64
CA ARG A 365 -24.34 -35.41 0.73
C ARG A 365 -25.65 -35.65 1.46
N THR A 366 -25.71 -36.62 2.38
CA THR A 366 -26.94 -36.90 3.14
C THR A 366 -27.32 -35.73 4.04
N ASP A 367 -26.36 -35.11 4.74
CA ASP A 367 -26.62 -33.93 5.57
C ASP A 367 -27.21 -32.76 4.76
N MET A 368 -26.62 -32.43 3.60
CA MET A 368 -27.14 -31.40 2.70
C MET A 368 -28.53 -31.76 2.15
N LEU A 369 -28.77 -33.02 1.79
CA LEU A 369 -30.08 -33.48 1.30
C LEU A 369 -31.18 -33.38 2.37
N VAL A 370 -30.88 -33.76 3.62
CA VAL A 370 -31.81 -33.59 4.75
C VAL A 370 -32.17 -32.12 4.93
N ARG A 371 -31.18 -31.23 4.79
CA ARG A 371 -31.39 -29.79 4.91
C ARG A 371 -32.21 -29.21 3.76
N ILE A 372 -31.97 -29.68 2.53
CA ILE A 372 -32.80 -29.35 1.36
C ILE A 372 -34.25 -29.82 1.59
N ALA A 373 -34.44 -31.04 2.08
CA ALA A 373 -35.77 -31.58 2.35
C ALA A 373 -36.54 -30.70 3.35
N ARG A 374 -35.91 -30.31 4.47
CA ARG A 374 -36.50 -29.40 5.47
C ARG A 374 -36.81 -28.01 4.91
N ALA A 375 -35.97 -27.50 4.01
CA ALA A 375 -36.19 -26.21 3.35
C ALA A 375 -37.29 -26.26 2.28
N SER A 376 -37.61 -27.44 1.75
CA SER A 376 -38.67 -27.65 0.74
C SER A 376 -40.07 -27.86 1.33
N LEU A 377 -40.19 -28.03 2.65
CA LEU A 377 -41.49 -28.17 3.32
C LEU A 377 -42.30 -26.86 3.26
N PRO A 378 -43.64 -26.92 3.24
CA PRO A 378 -44.48 -25.73 3.29
C PRO A 378 -44.42 -25.03 4.68
N PRO A 379 -44.60 -23.71 4.76
CA PRO A 379 -44.76 -23.00 6.04
C PRO A 379 -45.97 -23.58 6.81
N PRO A 380 -45.90 -23.83 8.14
CA PRO A 380 -44.90 -23.38 9.11
C PRO A 380 -43.75 -24.37 9.40
N GLN A 381 -43.72 -25.54 8.75
CA GLN A 381 -42.71 -26.58 9.01
C GLN A 381 -41.38 -26.34 8.25
N GLN A 382 -41.36 -25.34 7.37
CA GLN A 382 -40.19 -24.93 6.60
C GLN A 382 -39.05 -24.46 7.54
N SER A 383 -37.89 -25.12 7.46
CA SER A 383 -36.72 -24.74 8.24
C SER A 383 -35.43 -24.84 7.43
N PHE A 384 -34.65 -23.76 7.44
CA PHE A 384 -33.34 -23.67 6.77
C PHE A 384 -32.17 -24.08 7.68
N GLY A 385 -32.46 -24.48 8.92
CA GLY A 385 -31.47 -24.85 9.94
C GLY A 385 -30.75 -23.66 10.57
N SER A 386 -29.59 -23.90 11.18
CA SER A 386 -28.73 -22.87 11.79
C SER A 386 -28.41 -21.75 10.79
N PRO A 387 -28.30 -20.46 11.19
CA PRO A 387 -28.22 -19.31 10.26
C PRO A 387 -26.81 -19.12 9.64
N PHE A 388 -26.18 -20.22 9.23
CA PHE A 388 -24.88 -20.31 8.58
C PHE A 388 -24.77 -21.60 7.75
N VAL A 389 -23.77 -21.65 6.88
CA VAL A 389 -23.46 -22.79 6.02
C VAL A 389 -22.93 -23.96 6.87
N PRO A 390 -23.46 -25.20 6.70
CA PRO A 390 -22.94 -26.35 7.42
C PRO A 390 -21.54 -26.72 6.92
N CYS A 391 -20.76 -27.39 7.77
CA CYS A 391 -19.45 -27.92 7.40
C CYS A 391 -19.53 -28.84 6.18
N SER A 392 -20.61 -29.61 6.04
CA SER A 392 -20.90 -30.45 4.87
C SER A 392 -20.94 -29.69 3.55
N ALA A 393 -21.40 -28.44 3.56
CA ALA A 393 -21.44 -27.56 2.38
C ALA A 393 -20.18 -26.67 2.25
N LEU A 394 -19.44 -26.46 3.34
CA LEU A 394 -18.19 -25.70 3.34
C LEU A 394 -17.03 -26.50 2.72
N HIS A 395 -16.92 -27.77 3.10
CA HIS A 395 -15.89 -28.69 2.63
C HIS A 395 -16.46 -30.07 2.29
N PRO A 396 -17.32 -30.16 1.25
CA PRO A 396 -18.02 -31.39 0.92
C PRO A 396 -17.12 -32.60 0.62
N TRP A 397 -15.84 -32.38 0.33
CA TRP A 397 -14.86 -33.42 -0.03
C TRP A 397 -14.19 -34.12 1.15
N PHE A 398 -14.31 -33.61 2.37
CA PHE A 398 -13.85 -34.28 3.58
C PHE A 398 -14.89 -34.17 4.68
N ASP A 399 -15.06 -35.25 5.45
CA ASP A 399 -15.97 -35.26 6.61
C ASP A 399 -15.32 -34.58 7.83
N SER A 400 -13.99 -34.62 7.91
CA SER A 400 -13.23 -34.00 8.99
C SER A 400 -12.85 -32.54 8.70
N CYS A 401 -13.20 -31.66 9.62
CA CYS A 401 -12.78 -30.26 9.59
C CYS A 401 -11.26 -30.12 9.67
N THR A 402 -10.57 -30.88 10.53
CA THR A 402 -9.12 -30.71 10.77
C THR A 402 -8.28 -31.11 9.56
N ILE A 403 -8.64 -32.23 8.92
CA ILE A 403 -7.98 -32.69 7.69
C ILE A 403 -8.19 -31.67 6.58
N THR A 404 -9.40 -31.14 6.46
CA THR A 404 -9.70 -30.05 5.51
C THR A 404 -8.77 -28.87 5.72
N GLN A 405 -8.56 -28.42 6.97
CA GLN A 405 -7.72 -27.24 7.19
C GLN A 405 -6.26 -27.45 6.81
N LEU A 406 -5.72 -28.64 7.07
CA LEU A 406 -4.36 -28.99 6.64
C LEU A 406 -4.24 -29.06 5.11
N ASP A 407 -5.21 -29.70 4.45
CA ASP A 407 -5.25 -29.74 2.99
C ASP A 407 -5.36 -28.33 2.38
N ARG A 408 -6.21 -27.47 2.95
CA ARG A 408 -6.34 -26.07 2.51
C ARG A 408 -5.05 -25.29 2.68
N PHE A 409 -4.37 -25.46 3.82
CA PHE A 409 -3.05 -24.87 4.03
C PHE A 409 -2.07 -25.26 2.90
N VAL A 410 -1.92 -26.55 2.62
CA VAL A 410 -0.99 -27.07 1.60
C VAL A 410 -1.40 -26.62 0.19
N SER A 411 -2.69 -26.67 -0.13
CA SER A 411 -3.25 -26.27 -1.42
C SER A 411 -3.02 -24.79 -1.71
N VAL A 412 -3.27 -23.91 -0.74
CA VAL A 412 -3.04 -22.47 -0.86
C VAL A 412 -1.55 -22.16 -0.91
N PHE A 413 -0.75 -22.80 -0.06
CA PHE A 413 0.71 -22.67 -0.07
C PHE A 413 1.28 -22.97 -1.46
N ARG A 414 0.94 -24.14 -2.03
CA ARG A 414 1.43 -24.59 -3.33
C ARG A 414 0.91 -23.74 -4.49
N TRP A 415 -0.33 -23.27 -4.42
CA TRP A 415 -0.89 -22.34 -5.40
C TRP A 415 -0.15 -20.99 -5.42
N MET A 416 0.34 -20.55 -4.26
CA MET A 416 0.96 -19.23 -4.13
C MET A 416 2.48 -19.23 -4.38
N LEU A 417 3.14 -20.39 -4.29
CA LEU A 417 4.56 -20.57 -4.64
C LEU A 417 4.99 -19.91 -5.98
N PRO A 418 4.32 -20.12 -7.13
CA PRO A 418 4.76 -19.53 -8.39
C PRO A 418 4.64 -17.99 -8.39
N ILE A 419 3.62 -17.45 -7.73
CA ILE A 419 3.37 -16.00 -7.68
C ILE A 419 4.43 -15.32 -6.83
N TYR A 420 4.66 -15.80 -5.60
CA TYR A 420 5.69 -15.23 -4.73
C TYR A 420 7.10 -15.58 -5.20
N GLY A 421 7.30 -16.73 -5.84
CA GLY A 421 8.55 -17.10 -6.49
C GLY A 421 8.95 -16.07 -7.53
N ALA A 422 8.03 -15.71 -8.43
CA ALA A 422 8.26 -14.65 -9.40
C ALA A 422 8.54 -13.29 -8.74
N LEU A 423 7.81 -12.94 -7.67
CA LEU A 423 7.98 -11.67 -6.95
C LEU A 423 9.35 -11.54 -6.28
N HIS A 424 9.93 -12.62 -5.77
CA HIS A 424 11.26 -12.59 -5.15
C HIS A 424 12.38 -12.75 -6.19
N LEU A 425 12.15 -13.58 -7.21
CA LEU A 425 13.14 -13.89 -8.24
C LEU A 425 13.32 -12.74 -9.25
N ILE A 426 12.23 -12.12 -9.74
CA ILE A 426 12.32 -11.11 -10.81
C ILE A 426 13.09 -9.87 -10.37
N PRO A 427 12.80 -9.20 -9.24
CA PRO A 427 13.57 -8.04 -8.80
C PRO A 427 15.03 -8.39 -8.53
N MET A 428 15.30 -9.59 -8.02
CA MET A 428 16.66 -10.09 -7.82
C MET A 428 17.40 -10.23 -9.16
N LEU A 429 16.77 -10.85 -10.17
CA LEU A 429 17.33 -11.04 -11.51
C LEU A 429 17.40 -9.75 -12.33
N LEU A 430 16.57 -8.73 -12.05
CA LEU A 430 16.62 -7.46 -12.77
C LEU A 430 17.65 -6.51 -12.18
N PHE A 431 17.67 -6.37 -10.85
CA PHE A 431 18.44 -5.31 -10.19
C PHE A 431 19.76 -5.79 -9.57
N ARG A 432 19.92 -7.09 -9.31
CA ARG A 432 21.12 -7.65 -8.64
C ARG A 432 21.88 -8.67 -9.49
N ARG A 433 21.80 -8.58 -10.82
CA ARG A 433 22.43 -9.51 -11.78
C ARG A 433 23.88 -9.84 -11.44
N ALA A 434 24.72 -8.83 -11.20
CA ALA A 434 26.14 -9.04 -10.90
C ALA A 434 26.37 -9.87 -9.63
N ARG A 435 25.54 -9.68 -8.59
CA ARG A 435 25.63 -10.47 -7.35
C ARG A 435 25.08 -11.88 -7.54
N VAL A 436 24.01 -12.05 -8.32
CA VAL A 436 23.46 -13.37 -8.69
C VAL A 436 24.51 -14.20 -9.43
N TRP A 437 25.29 -13.59 -10.33
CA TRP A 437 26.36 -14.28 -11.06
C TRP A 437 27.56 -14.65 -10.18
N ARG A 438 27.87 -13.86 -9.14
CA ARG A 438 28.97 -14.15 -8.21
C ARG A 438 28.60 -15.18 -7.14
N GLU A 439 27.37 -15.13 -6.62
CA GLU A 439 26.87 -16.00 -5.54
C GLU A 439 25.48 -16.56 -5.89
N PRO A 440 25.36 -17.45 -6.90
CA PRO A 440 24.07 -17.91 -7.38
C PRO A 440 23.30 -18.70 -6.31
N MET A 441 23.97 -19.60 -5.60
CA MET A 441 23.32 -20.50 -4.63
C MET A 441 22.75 -19.73 -3.42
N HIS A 442 23.54 -18.82 -2.86
CA HIS A 442 23.12 -18.02 -1.70
C HIS A 442 21.96 -17.07 -2.06
N MET A 443 22.00 -16.43 -3.22
CA MET A 443 20.90 -15.59 -3.70
C MET A 443 19.63 -16.41 -3.98
N LEU A 444 19.76 -17.60 -4.57
CA LEU A 444 18.63 -18.49 -4.83
C LEU A 444 18.01 -19.04 -3.54
N LEU A 445 18.82 -19.48 -2.57
CA LEU A 445 18.33 -19.93 -1.26
C LEU A 445 17.61 -18.79 -0.52
N ARG A 446 18.15 -17.57 -0.55
CA ARG A 446 17.49 -16.41 0.05
C ARG A 446 16.15 -16.10 -0.62
N ALA A 447 16.09 -16.14 -1.95
CA ALA A 447 14.84 -15.95 -2.69
C ALA A 447 13.84 -17.10 -2.44
N GLY A 448 14.33 -18.34 -2.34
CA GLY A 448 13.55 -19.53 -1.99
C GLY A 448 12.96 -19.42 -0.59
N TRP A 449 13.76 -19.04 0.40
CA TRP A 449 13.28 -18.81 1.76
C TRP A 449 12.22 -17.70 1.82
N GLY A 450 12.46 -16.57 1.15
CA GLY A 450 11.47 -15.50 1.06
C GLY A 450 10.16 -15.96 0.39
N THR A 451 10.26 -16.83 -0.61
CA THR A 451 9.11 -17.42 -1.31
C THR A 451 8.33 -18.37 -0.41
N VAL A 452 9.00 -19.32 0.25
CA VAL A 452 8.38 -20.27 1.20
C VAL A 452 7.71 -19.51 2.33
N ARG A 453 8.40 -18.57 2.95
CA ARG A 453 7.90 -17.78 4.07
C ARG A 453 6.66 -16.95 3.68
N SER A 454 6.68 -16.32 2.50
CA SER A 454 5.53 -15.55 1.99
C SER A 454 4.33 -16.44 1.62
N SER A 455 4.58 -17.61 1.01
CA SER A 455 3.52 -18.57 0.71
C SER A 455 2.91 -19.15 1.98
N ALA A 456 3.73 -19.41 2.99
CA ALA A 456 3.29 -19.89 4.31
C ALA A 456 2.41 -18.84 5.00
N PHE A 457 2.76 -17.55 4.95
CA PHE A 457 1.93 -16.47 5.51
C PHE A 457 0.48 -16.53 5.03
N LEU A 458 0.24 -16.66 3.72
CA LEU A 458 -1.11 -16.73 3.18
C LEU A 458 -1.79 -18.08 3.50
N GLY A 459 -1.03 -19.19 3.47
CA GLY A 459 -1.54 -20.49 3.90
C GLY A 459 -2.02 -20.45 5.35
N VAL A 460 -1.21 -19.90 6.27
CA VAL A 460 -1.54 -19.74 7.69
C VAL A 460 -2.75 -18.82 7.87
N PHE A 461 -2.88 -17.75 7.06
CA PHE A 461 -4.06 -16.89 7.08
C PHE A 461 -5.35 -17.69 6.83
N VAL A 462 -5.36 -18.50 5.77
CA VAL A 462 -6.52 -19.32 5.41
C VAL A 462 -6.77 -20.41 6.46
N PHE A 463 -5.71 -21.05 6.96
CA PHE A 463 -5.79 -22.04 8.03
C PHE A 463 -6.43 -21.47 9.29
N ILE A 464 -5.95 -20.33 9.80
CA ILE A 464 -6.52 -19.70 11.00
C ILE A 464 -7.98 -19.33 10.76
N TYR A 465 -8.29 -18.68 9.64
CA TYR A 465 -9.65 -18.21 9.38
C TYR A 465 -10.64 -19.37 9.26
N GLN A 466 -10.33 -20.40 8.47
CA GLN A 466 -11.23 -21.54 8.26
C GLN A 466 -11.33 -22.43 9.50
N SER A 467 -10.23 -22.65 10.25
CA SER A 467 -10.27 -23.33 11.54
C SER A 467 -11.23 -22.64 12.51
N LEU A 468 -11.11 -21.32 12.69
CA LEU A 468 -12.00 -20.56 13.57
C LEU A 468 -13.43 -20.48 13.04
N PHE A 469 -13.62 -20.49 11.72
CA PHE A 469 -14.94 -20.55 11.10
C PHE A 469 -15.63 -21.89 11.37
N CYS A 470 -14.98 -23.03 11.19
CA CYS A 470 -15.57 -24.33 11.55
C CYS A 470 -15.77 -24.43 13.06
N LEU A 471 -14.77 -24.04 13.86
CA LEU A 471 -14.82 -24.11 15.32
C LEU A 471 -16.01 -23.33 15.89
N LYS A 472 -16.25 -22.09 15.44
CA LYS A 472 -17.37 -21.29 15.98
C LYS A 472 -18.74 -21.89 15.64
N HIS A 473 -18.89 -22.50 14.46
CA HIS A 473 -20.15 -23.08 14.02
C HIS A 473 -20.42 -24.41 14.73
N ASN A 474 -19.42 -25.30 14.80
CA ASN A 474 -19.54 -26.55 15.53
C ASN A 474 -19.78 -26.29 17.02
N LEU A 475 -19.06 -25.33 17.61
CA LEU A 475 -19.28 -24.94 19.01
C LEU A 475 -20.71 -24.42 19.24
N TYR A 476 -21.27 -23.64 18.30
CA TYR A 476 -22.66 -23.19 18.42
C TYR A 476 -23.65 -24.37 18.34
N GLU A 477 -23.46 -25.30 17.40
CA GLU A 477 -24.34 -26.46 17.25
C GLU A 477 -24.25 -27.40 18.47
N ASP A 478 -23.05 -27.68 18.97
CA ASP A 478 -22.82 -28.52 20.14
C ASP A 478 -23.41 -27.91 21.40
N LEU A 479 -23.20 -26.60 21.65
CA LEU A 479 -23.77 -25.89 22.80
C LEU A 479 -25.29 -25.82 22.72
N THR A 480 -25.84 -25.63 21.52
CA THR A 480 -27.30 -25.60 21.32
C THR A 480 -27.89 -26.99 21.54
N ALA A 481 -27.27 -28.04 20.98
CA ALA A 481 -27.69 -29.42 21.14
C ALA A 481 -27.61 -29.89 22.59
N LEU A 482 -26.56 -29.54 23.34
CA LEU A 482 -26.44 -29.88 24.77
C LEU A 482 -27.51 -29.20 25.65
N ARG A 483 -28.09 -28.09 25.20
CA ARG A 483 -29.17 -27.39 25.92
C ARG A 483 -30.55 -27.95 25.60
N THR A 484 -30.80 -28.32 24.35
CA THR A 484 -32.14 -28.71 23.87
C THR A 484 -32.37 -30.23 23.87
N ASP A 485 -31.32 -31.03 23.68
CA ASP A 485 -31.42 -32.50 23.56
C ASP A 485 -31.13 -33.19 24.90
N ALA A 486 -32.18 -33.73 25.51
CA ALA A 486 -32.10 -34.42 26.80
C ALA A 486 -31.17 -35.64 26.76
N ALA A 487 -31.12 -36.37 25.64
CA ALA A 487 -30.28 -37.57 25.51
C ALA A 487 -28.79 -37.20 25.46
N ARG A 488 -28.44 -36.15 24.71
CA ARG A 488 -27.05 -35.66 24.64
C ARG A 488 -26.59 -35.02 25.95
N ALA A 489 -27.52 -34.39 26.68
CA ALA A 489 -27.25 -33.84 28.00
C ALA A 489 -26.98 -34.92 29.06
N SER A 490 -27.63 -36.08 28.99
CA SER A 490 -27.37 -37.21 29.91
C SER A 490 -26.02 -37.89 29.67
N THR A 491 -25.54 -37.94 28.43
CA THR A 491 -24.24 -38.54 28.09
C THR A 491 -23.05 -37.71 28.58
N HIS A 492 -23.20 -36.37 28.61
CA HIS A 492 -22.14 -35.45 29.04
C HIS A 492 -22.65 -34.44 30.09
N PRO A 493 -22.89 -34.88 31.34
CA PRO A 493 -23.54 -34.06 32.36
C PRO A 493 -22.73 -32.81 32.73
N PHE A 494 -21.41 -32.92 32.79
CA PHE A 494 -20.52 -31.78 33.07
C PHE A 494 -20.56 -30.71 31.97
N LEU A 495 -20.45 -31.12 30.70
CA LEU A 495 -20.51 -30.20 29.56
C LEU A 495 -21.89 -29.59 29.40
N ALA A 496 -22.96 -30.34 29.67
CA ALA A 496 -24.32 -29.82 29.66
C ALA A 496 -24.55 -28.81 30.79
N ALA A 497 -23.98 -29.03 31.99
CA ALA A 497 -24.02 -28.06 33.08
C ALA A 497 -23.26 -26.77 32.71
N LEU A 498 -22.07 -26.88 32.14
CA LEU A 498 -21.29 -25.73 31.65
C LEU A 498 -22.03 -24.98 30.54
N ALA A 499 -22.64 -25.70 29.59
CA ALA A 499 -23.42 -25.11 28.51
C ALA A 499 -24.65 -24.36 29.04
N ARG A 500 -25.32 -24.86 30.08
CA ARG A 500 -26.44 -24.18 30.74
C ARG A 500 -26.00 -22.98 31.59
N ALA A 501 -24.82 -23.05 32.20
CA ALA A 501 -24.24 -21.94 32.95
C ALA A 501 -23.84 -20.76 32.06
N LEU A 502 -23.53 -21.00 30.78
CA LEU A 502 -23.16 -19.95 29.84
C LEU A 502 -24.38 -19.09 29.46
N PRO A 503 -24.32 -17.75 29.51
CA PRO A 503 -25.39 -16.88 29.01
C PRO A 503 -25.77 -17.17 27.55
N GLN A 504 -27.07 -17.25 27.24
CA GLN A 504 -27.57 -17.34 25.85
C GLN A 504 -26.98 -16.29 24.89
N PRO A 505 -26.89 -14.98 25.24
CA PRO A 505 -26.33 -13.98 24.33
C PRO A 505 -24.85 -14.21 23.98
N LEU A 506 -24.08 -14.93 24.81
CA LEU A 506 -22.71 -15.30 24.47
C LEU A 506 -22.68 -16.41 23.40
N VAL A 507 -23.60 -17.37 23.46
CA VAL A 507 -23.73 -18.40 22.42
C VAL A 507 -24.19 -17.78 21.11
N ASP A 508 -25.19 -16.89 21.16
CA ASP A 508 -25.67 -16.15 19.99
C ASP A 508 -24.58 -15.25 19.38
N SER A 509 -23.64 -14.76 20.21
CA SER A 509 -22.52 -13.94 19.74
C SER A 509 -21.58 -14.68 18.79
N LEU A 510 -21.48 -16.02 18.87
CA LEU A 510 -20.67 -16.86 17.96
C LEU A 510 -21.18 -16.82 16.52
N VAL A 511 -22.48 -16.62 16.36
CA VAL A 511 -23.18 -16.60 15.08
C VAL A 511 -23.52 -15.19 14.63
N ALA A 512 -23.52 -14.23 15.56
CA ALA A 512 -23.71 -12.82 15.27
C ALA A 512 -22.75 -12.33 14.17
N ARG A 513 -23.22 -11.36 13.38
CA ARG A 513 -22.43 -10.75 12.30
C ARG A 513 -21.08 -10.20 12.78
N ARG A 514 -20.97 -9.81 14.06
CA ARG A 514 -19.73 -9.30 14.67
C ARG A 514 -18.64 -10.38 14.79
N ALA A 515 -19.00 -11.66 14.88
CA ALA A 515 -18.04 -12.76 14.98
C ALA A 515 -17.09 -12.80 13.77
N TYR A 516 -17.59 -12.51 12.55
CA TYR A 516 -16.74 -12.49 11.34
C TYR A 516 -15.63 -11.43 11.40
N TYR A 517 -15.84 -10.36 12.18
CA TYR A 517 -14.81 -9.34 12.43
C TYR A 517 -13.69 -9.91 13.32
N VAL A 518 -14.06 -10.60 14.41
CA VAL A 518 -13.11 -11.27 15.32
C VAL A 518 -12.30 -12.34 14.60
N LEU A 519 -12.93 -13.11 13.71
CA LEU A 519 -12.22 -14.10 12.88
C LEU A 519 -11.17 -13.45 11.98
N GLY A 520 -11.50 -12.30 11.37
CA GLY A 520 -10.54 -11.57 10.54
C GLY A 520 -9.40 -10.93 11.35
N LEU A 521 -9.67 -10.48 12.59
CA LEU A 521 -8.63 -10.05 13.53
C LEU A 521 -7.64 -11.18 13.83
N ALA A 522 -8.17 -12.36 14.19
CA ALA A 522 -7.35 -13.52 14.53
C ALA A 522 -6.55 -14.02 13.33
N ALA A 523 -7.16 -14.08 12.14
CA ALA A 523 -6.46 -14.45 10.92
C ALA A 523 -5.33 -13.46 10.56
N GLY A 524 -5.47 -12.19 10.94
CA GLY A 524 -4.43 -11.16 10.79
C GLY A 524 -3.11 -11.48 11.51
N LEU A 525 -3.15 -12.30 12.56
CA LEU A 525 -1.96 -12.76 13.28
C LEU A 525 -1.03 -13.62 12.41
N SER A 526 -1.52 -14.13 11.28
CA SER A 526 -0.66 -14.83 10.32
C SER A 526 0.52 -13.97 9.85
N LEU A 527 0.40 -12.63 9.92
CA LEU A 527 1.47 -11.70 9.55
C LEU A 527 2.76 -11.88 10.35
N PHE A 528 2.71 -12.51 11.53
CA PHE A 528 3.92 -12.87 12.27
C PHE A 528 4.84 -13.84 11.52
N VAL A 529 4.30 -14.65 10.60
CA VAL A 529 5.07 -15.52 9.71
C VAL A 529 5.89 -14.69 8.70
N GLU A 530 5.47 -13.46 8.41
CA GLU A 530 6.12 -12.60 7.43
C GLU A 530 7.37 -11.89 8.01
N ASP A 531 8.37 -11.54 7.18
CA ASP A 531 9.54 -10.75 7.59
C ASP A 531 9.11 -9.36 8.02
N LYS A 532 9.70 -8.87 9.12
CA LYS A 532 9.40 -7.55 9.71
C LYS A 532 9.39 -6.40 8.71
N HIS A 533 10.31 -6.38 7.74
CA HIS A 533 10.36 -5.33 6.71
C HIS A 533 9.16 -5.38 5.73
N ARG A 534 8.63 -6.57 5.44
CA ARG A 534 7.52 -6.74 4.47
C ARG A 534 6.15 -6.57 5.11
N ARG A 535 6.05 -6.70 6.44
CA ARG A 535 4.78 -6.55 7.19
C ARG A 535 4.14 -5.19 6.97
N GLU A 536 4.93 -4.11 7.05
CA GLU A 536 4.45 -2.74 6.81
C GLU A 536 3.95 -2.58 5.36
N GLU A 537 4.67 -3.12 4.38
CA GLU A 537 4.27 -3.06 2.97
C GLU A 537 2.93 -3.80 2.73
N LEU A 538 2.74 -4.97 3.36
CA LEU A 538 1.49 -5.73 3.27
C LEU A 538 0.34 -5.03 3.98
N ALA A 539 0.57 -4.47 5.18
CA ALA A 539 -0.42 -3.67 5.89
C ALA A 539 -0.88 -2.47 5.06
N MET A 540 0.07 -1.74 4.47
CA MET A 540 -0.22 -0.59 3.60
C MET A 540 -0.87 -0.99 2.26
N TYR A 541 -0.65 -2.22 1.78
CA TYR A 541 -1.33 -2.72 0.59
C TYR A 541 -2.82 -2.97 0.83
N VAL A 542 -3.16 -3.53 1.99
CA VAL A 542 -4.54 -3.94 2.34
C VAL A 542 -5.35 -2.79 2.94
N LEU A 543 -4.69 -1.85 3.64
CA LEU A 543 -5.33 -0.71 4.31
C LEU A 543 -6.25 0.14 3.43
N PRO A 544 -5.90 0.53 2.18
CA PRO A 544 -6.82 1.30 1.37
C PRO A 544 -8.10 0.53 1.02
N LYS A 545 -8.03 -0.80 0.92
CA LYS A 545 -9.19 -1.66 0.63
C LYS A 545 -10.11 -1.82 1.83
N SER A 546 -9.55 -1.97 3.03
CA SER A 546 -10.35 -2.01 4.25
C SER A 546 -11.01 -0.66 4.53
N LEU A 547 -10.31 0.46 4.33
CA LEU A 547 -10.87 1.81 4.48
C LEU A 547 -11.99 2.10 3.48
N GLU A 548 -11.80 1.72 2.21
CA GLU A 548 -12.84 1.84 1.18
C GLU A 548 -14.11 1.08 1.59
N SER A 549 -13.96 -0.17 2.02
CA SER A 549 -15.08 -0.98 2.49
C SER A 549 -15.75 -0.36 3.72
N ALA A 550 -14.98 0.04 4.72
CA ALA A 550 -15.50 0.67 5.94
C ALA A 550 -16.28 1.96 5.62
N TRP A 551 -15.75 2.80 4.72
CA TRP A 551 -16.41 4.02 4.28
C TRP A 551 -17.74 3.74 3.56
N LEU A 552 -17.76 2.78 2.63
CA LEU A 552 -18.97 2.40 1.91
C LEU A 552 -20.03 1.81 2.84
N MET A 553 -19.62 1.04 3.85
CA MET A 553 -20.52 0.52 4.88
C MET A 553 -21.07 1.62 5.79
N ALA A 554 -20.23 2.56 6.23
CA ALA A 554 -20.63 3.70 7.04
C ALA A 554 -21.62 4.60 6.28
N ARG A 555 -21.38 4.83 4.99
CA ARG A 555 -22.31 5.52 4.09
C ARG A 555 -23.65 4.79 3.98
N GLY A 556 -23.63 3.46 3.83
CA GLY A 556 -24.85 2.65 3.79
C GLY A 556 -25.68 2.67 5.10
N ARG A 557 -25.08 3.10 6.22
CA ARG A 557 -25.75 3.30 7.51
C ARG A 557 -26.14 4.76 7.78
N GLY A 558 -25.84 5.68 6.86
CA GLY A 558 -26.08 7.12 7.05
C GLY A 558 -25.10 7.81 8.00
N TRP A 559 -24.01 7.16 8.42
CA TRP A 559 -23.01 7.76 9.32
C TRP A 559 -22.11 8.80 8.64
N VAL A 560 -22.09 8.80 7.30
CA VAL A 560 -21.20 9.62 6.49
C VAL A 560 -21.99 10.27 5.36
N MET A 561 -21.76 11.56 5.15
CA MET A 561 -22.42 12.35 4.11
C MET A 561 -22.13 11.82 2.70
N HIS A 562 -23.11 11.99 1.79
CA HIS A 562 -22.89 11.73 0.37
C HIS A 562 -21.93 12.75 -0.23
N THR A 563 -20.64 12.42 -0.31
CA THR A 563 -19.60 13.26 -0.93
C THR A 563 -19.74 13.46 -2.44
N GLY A 564 -20.87 13.05 -3.03
CA GLY A 564 -21.20 13.21 -4.44
C GLY A 564 -20.11 12.74 -5.40
N GLN A 565 -19.97 13.45 -6.52
CA GLN A 565 -18.95 13.17 -7.54
C GLN A 565 -17.54 13.64 -7.16
N TRP A 566 -17.40 14.35 -6.02
CA TRP A 566 -16.16 15.03 -5.62
C TRP A 566 -15.39 14.30 -4.51
N GLY A 567 -15.95 13.22 -3.95
CA GLY A 567 -15.31 12.48 -2.84
C GLY A 567 -13.88 12.00 -3.15
N GLU A 568 -13.66 11.48 -4.36
CA GLU A 568 -12.32 11.02 -4.82
C GLU A 568 -11.32 12.18 -4.91
N VAL A 569 -11.80 13.35 -5.32
CA VAL A 569 -11.00 14.58 -5.47
C VAL A 569 -10.61 15.11 -4.11
N LEU A 570 -11.57 15.19 -3.19
CA LEU A 570 -11.34 15.62 -1.80
C LEU A 570 -10.36 14.68 -1.09
N LEU A 571 -10.54 13.37 -1.23
CA LEU A 571 -9.63 12.37 -0.64
C LEU A 571 -8.21 12.53 -1.17
N THR A 572 -8.06 12.79 -2.48
CA THR A 572 -6.75 13.03 -3.10
C THR A 572 -6.12 14.35 -2.61
N ALA A 573 -6.92 15.41 -2.49
CA ALA A 573 -6.48 16.71 -1.97
C ALA A 573 -6.01 16.60 -0.51
N VAL A 574 -6.77 15.92 0.35
CA VAL A 574 -6.38 15.67 1.75
C VAL A 574 -5.11 14.81 1.80
N GLY A 575 -5.07 13.70 1.06
CA GLY A 575 -3.90 12.82 1.01
C GLY A 575 -2.63 13.53 0.56
N MET A 576 -2.70 14.34 -0.49
CA MET A 576 -1.54 15.10 -0.96
C MET A 576 -1.13 16.23 -0.02
N GLY A 577 -2.09 16.89 0.63
CA GLY A 577 -1.80 17.85 1.69
C GLY A 577 -0.96 17.20 2.81
N MET A 578 -1.38 16.03 3.29
CA MET A 578 -0.66 15.26 4.32
C MET A 578 0.75 14.86 3.87
N VAL A 579 0.91 14.38 2.65
CA VAL A 579 2.23 14.01 2.10
C VAL A 579 3.18 15.21 2.10
N MET A 580 2.69 16.40 1.73
CA MET A 580 3.51 17.62 1.59
C MET A 580 3.85 18.31 2.92
N VAL A 581 3.18 17.97 4.03
CA VAL A 581 3.59 18.40 5.39
C VAL A 581 5.02 17.95 5.67
N ARG A 582 5.35 16.69 5.32
CA ARG A 582 6.62 16.06 5.71
C ARG A 582 7.82 16.63 4.97
N TRP A 583 7.67 16.89 3.67
CA TRP A 583 8.77 17.32 2.80
C TRP A 583 9.42 18.63 3.25
N VAL A 584 8.67 19.52 3.88
CA VAL A 584 9.21 20.77 4.47
C VAL A 584 9.90 20.53 5.81
N SER A 585 9.53 19.49 6.55
CA SER A 585 10.09 19.16 7.87
C SER A 585 11.28 18.17 7.86
N GLY A 586 11.45 17.38 6.80
CA GLY A 586 12.47 16.31 6.71
C GLY A 586 13.93 16.76 6.53
N THR A 587 14.17 18.06 6.52
CA THR A 587 15.50 18.68 6.35
C THR A 587 15.98 19.41 7.59
N SER A 588 15.18 19.39 8.66
CA SER A 588 15.51 20.04 9.93
C SER A 588 16.23 19.08 10.91
N GLY A 589 16.63 17.89 10.45
CA GLY A 589 17.30 16.90 11.29
C GLY A 589 18.07 15.87 10.48
N ARG A 590 19.26 16.28 10.03
CA ARG A 590 20.47 15.45 9.90
C ARG A 590 21.67 16.32 9.62
#